data_AF-A0A6M1Z9N2-F1
#
_entry.id   AF-A0A6M1Z9N2-F1
#
_cell.length_a   1.000
_cell.length_b   1.000
_cell.length_c   1.000
_cell.angle_alpha   90.00
_cell.angle_beta   90.00
_cell.angle_gamma   90.00
#
_symmetry.space_group_name_H-M   'P 1'
#
loop_
_entity.id
_entity.type
_entity.pdbx_description
1 polymer ?
#
loop_
_entity_poly.entity_id
_entity_poly.type
_entity_poly.pdbx_seq_one_letter_code
_entity_poly.pdbx_strand_id
1 'polypeptide(L)'
;AIGGARLWDTPEYSFNDVIHFQENPRARPKPPQEEKAEDDERIFKRELERLRLSLSALDPKAKLRIALTHYPPIGKALDPSRASKILEEFKIDICVFGHLHNVKEGSLPFGEARGVRYLFTSADYLNFAPLEIANL
;
A
#
# COMPACT_ATOMS: atom_id res chain seq x y z
N ALA A 1 11.37 -2.12 -14.83
CA ALA A 1 12.16 -1.95 -13.59
C ALA A 1 11.23 -2.03 -12.40
N ILE A 2 11.70 -2.53 -11.25
CA ILE A 2 10.89 -2.77 -10.05
C ILE A 2 11.60 -2.15 -8.84
N GLY A 3 10.87 -1.39 -8.01
CA GLY A 3 11.36 -0.79 -6.77
C GLY A 3 10.27 -0.77 -5.70
N GLY A 4 10.53 -0.16 -4.54
CA GLY A 4 9.55 -0.11 -3.46
C GLY A 4 10.11 0.21 -2.08
N ALA A 5 9.20 0.28 -1.11
CA ALA A 5 9.47 0.36 0.33
C ALA A 5 8.38 -0.39 1.07
N ARG A 6 8.53 -0.67 2.37
CA ARG A 6 7.49 -1.40 3.11
C ARG A 6 6.21 -0.57 3.21
N LEU A 7 6.36 0.75 3.37
CA LEU A 7 5.31 1.64 3.89
C LEU A 7 4.89 1.23 5.32
N TRP A 8 4.02 2.03 5.91
CA TRP A 8 3.59 1.90 7.31
C TRP A 8 2.16 2.42 7.48
N ASP A 9 1.61 2.27 8.69
CA ASP A 9 0.38 2.96 9.10
C ASP A 9 0.54 4.49 8.94
N THR A 10 -0.51 5.17 8.47
CA THR A 10 -0.55 6.62 8.27
C THR A 10 -1.93 7.17 8.67
N PRO A 11 -2.04 8.38 9.27
CA PRO A 11 -3.32 9.01 9.60
C PRO A 11 -4.08 9.54 8.37
N GLU A 12 -3.52 9.46 7.16
CA GLU A 12 -4.11 10.01 5.93
C GLU A 12 -5.39 9.29 5.46
N TYR A 13 -5.58 8.02 5.84
CA TYR A 13 -6.73 7.20 5.45
C TYR A 13 -6.92 6.01 6.39
N SER A 14 -8.08 5.37 6.34
CA SER A 14 -8.36 4.14 7.10
C SER A 14 -9.18 3.15 6.28
N PHE A 15 -8.99 1.86 6.61
CA PHE A 15 -9.70 0.72 6.04
C PHE A 15 -10.55 -0.02 7.08
N ASN A 16 -10.70 0.53 8.29
CA ASN A 16 -11.38 -0.16 9.40
C ASN A 16 -12.85 -0.48 9.10
N ASP A 17 -13.54 0.31 8.29
CA ASP A 17 -14.93 0.07 7.88
C ASP A 17 -15.08 -1.01 6.80
N VAL A 18 -13.99 -1.37 6.11
CA VAL A 18 -13.94 -2.40 5.05
C VAL A 18 -13.24 -3.70 5.49
N ILE A 19 -12.95 -3.85 6.79
CA ILE A 19 -12.36 -5.06 7.38
C ILE A 19 -13.40 -5.76 8.27
N HIS A 20 -13.50 -7.10 8.16
CA HIS A 20 -14.17 -7.94 9.13
C HIS A 20 -13.21 -8.29 10.28
N PHE A 21 -13.21 -7.46 11.32
CA PHE A 21 -12.47 -7.76 12.55
C PHE A 21 -13.06 -8.99 13.25
N GLN A 22 -12.18 -9.91 13.65
CA GLN A 22 -12.49 -11.08 14.46
C GLN A 22 -11.68 -11.00 15.76
N GLU A 23 -12.30 -11.32 16.89
CA GLU A 23 -11.59 -11.39 18.17
C GLU A 23 -10.65 -12.61 18.19
N ASN A 24 -9.45 -12.41 18.71
CA ASN A 24 -8.47 -13.47 18.91
C ASN A 24 -8.09 -13.52 20.39
N PRO A 25 -8.44 -14.56 21.16
CA PRO A 25 -8.16 -14.65 22.59
C PRO A 25 -6.66 -14.82 22.92
N ARG A 26 -5.79 -14.91 21.91
CA ARG A 26 -4.32 -14.91 22.02
C ARG A 26 -3.68 -13.61 21.50
N ALA A 27 -4.48 -12.60 21.15
CA ALA A 27 -3.97 -11.27 20.80
C ALA A 27 -3.25 -10.65 22.00
N ARG A 28 -2.11 -10.00 21.75
CA ARG A 28 -1.44 -9.17 22.77
C ARG A 28 -2.21 -7.85 22.92
N PRO A 29 -2.29 -7.27 24.14
CA PRO A 29 -2.81 -5.92 24.31
C PRO A 29 -2.00 -4.94 23.45
N LYS A 30 -2.70 -3.97 22.84
CA LYS A 30 -2.07 -2.87 22.08
C LYS A 30 -1.64 -1.75 23.04
N PRO A 31 -0.59 -0.98 22.71
CA PRO A 31 -0.27 0.26 23.43
C PRO A 31 -1.39 1.31 23.26
N PRO A 32 -1.37 2.40 24.05
CA PRO A 32 -2.22 3.58 23.85
C PRO A 32 -2.20 4.10 22.40
N GLN A 33 -3.33 4.61 21.92
CA GLN A 33 -3.45 5.08 20.53
C GLN A 33 -2.57 6.30 20.23
N GLU A 34 -2.42 7.21 21.20
CA GLU A 34 -1.65 8.44 21.06
C GLU A 34 -0.14 8.15 20.90
N GLU A 35 0.43 7.33 21.79
CA GLU A 35 1.81 6.85 21.71
C GLU A 35 2.10 6.13 20.38
N LYS A 36 1.14 5.32 19.89
CA LYS A 36 1.28 4.63 18.60
C LYS A 36 1.31 5.63 17.43
N ALA A 37 0.47 6.66 17.46
CA ALA A 37 0.28 7.58 16.33
C ALA A 37 1.53 8.44 16.03
N GLU A 38 2.23 8.94 17.06
CA GLU A 38 3.48 9.68 16.85
C GLU A 38 4.57 8.79 16.25
N ASP A 39 4.70 7.56 16.75
CA ASP A 39 5.70 6.62 16.30
C ASP A 39 5.41 6.05 14.90
N ASP A 40 4.13 5.84 14.57
CA ASP A 40 3.68 5.49 13.22
C ASP A 40 4.06 6.57 12.20
N GLU A 41 3.69 7.83 12.44
CA GLU A 41 4.00 8.96 11.55
C GLU A 41 5.52 9.18 11.41
N ARG A 42 6.29 8.93 12.49
CA ARG A 42 7.76 8.95 12.49
C ARG A 42 8.36 7.81 11.65
N ILE A 43 7.75 6.63 11.64
CA ILE A 43 8.18 5.49 10.81
C ILE A 43 7.74 5.68 9.37
N PHE A 44 6.51 6.15 9.12
CA PHE A 44 5.95 6.41 7.80
C PHE A 44 6.79 7.41 7.01
N LYS A 45 7.20 8.54 7.62
CA LYS A 45 8.17 9.49 7.00
C LYS A 45 9.46 8.81 6.55
N ARG A 46 9.97 7.84 7.32
CA ARG A 46 11.18 7.07 6.97
C ARG A 46 10.93 6.03 5.86
N GLU A 47 9.70 5.54 5.69
CA GLU A 47 9.32 4.74 4.51
C GLU A 47 9.16 5.59 3.25
N LEU A 48 8.60 6.80 3.36
CA LEU A 48 8.48 7.74 2.22
C LEU A 48 9.86 8.04 1.62
N GLU A 49 10.86 8.35 2.45
CA GLU A 49 12.24 8.55 1.97
C GLU A 49 12.86 7.26 1.40
N ARG A 50 12.59 6.09 1.98
CA ARG A 50 13.02 4.81 1.38
C ARG A 50 12.36 4.54 0.03
N LEU A 51 11.09 4.92 -0.14
CA LEU A 51 10.40 4.80 -1.41
C LEU A 51 11.05 5.72 -2.44
N ARG A 52 11.28 7.01 -2.12
CA ARG A 52 12.00 7.95 -3.00
C ARG A 52 13.38 7.41 -3.42
N LEU A 53 14.17 6.91 -2.47
CA LEU A 53 15.50 6.33 -2.72
C LEU A 53 15.46 5.05 -3.57
N SER A 54 14.43 4.21 -3.42
CA SER A 54 14.27 3.02 -4.26
C SER A 54 13.81 3.37 -5.68
N LEU A 55 12.85 4.29 -5.82
CA LEU A 55 12.31 4.66 -7.13
C LEU A 55 13.26 5.54 -7.96
N SER A 56 14.19 6.26 -7.32
CA SER A 56 15.26 7.00 -8.00
C SER A 56 16.38 6.10 -8.54
N ALA A 57 16.54 4.89 -7.99
CA ALA A 57 17.49 3.89 -8.49
C ALA A 57 16.95 3.10 -9.71
N LEU A 58 15.69 3.32 -10.12
CA LEU A 58 15.09 2.65 -11.27
C LEU A 58 15.55 3.27 -12.60
N ASP A 59 16.06 2.42 -13.50
CA ASP A 59 16.46 2.80 -14.87
C ASP A 59 15.47 3.80 -15.51
N PRO A 60 15.92 5.04 -15.83
CA PRO A 60 15.10 6.04 -16.51
C PRO A 60 14.60 5.62 -17.90
N LYS A 61 15.17 4.58 -18.51
CA LYS A 61 14.76 4.03 -19.81
C LYS A 61 13.80 2.83 -19.69
N ALA A 62 13.43 2.43 -18.49
CA ALA A 62 12.52 1.31 -18.26
C ALA A 62 11.12 1.59 -18.85
N LYS A 63 10.71 0.78 -19.83
CA LYS A 63 9.38 0.86 -20.50
C LYS A 63 8.19 0.54 -19.60
N LEU A 64 8.44 -0.05 -18.43
CA LEU A 64 7.46 -0.37 -17.41
C LEU A 64 8.14 -0.23 -16.04
N ARG A 65 7.50 0.49 -15.12
CA ARG A 65 8.02 0.88 -13.80
C ARG A 65 6.99 0.43 -12.75
N ILE A 66 7.35 -0.61 -12.00
CA ILE A 66 6.49 -1.23 -10.99
C ILE A 66 6.99 -0.83 -9.59
N ALA A 67 6.08 -0.40 -8.72
CA ALA A 67 6.36 -0.26 -7.29
C ALA A 67 5.72 -1.39 -6.49
N LEU A 68 6.45 -1.94 -5.53
CA LEU A 68 5.95 -2.91 -4.57
C LEU A 68 5.88 -2.24 -3.18
N THR A 69 4.74 -2.30 -2.51
CA THR A 69 4.61 -1.88 -1.11
C THR A 69 3.93 -2.97 -0.29
N HIS A 70 4.15 -3.02 1.04
CA HIS A 70 3.36 -3.93 1.88
C HIS A 70 2.02 -3.28 2.22
N TYR A 71 2.07 -2.11 2.86
CA TYR A 71 0.88 -1.32 3.19
C TYR A 71 0.31 -0.64 1.93
N PRO A 72 -1.00 -0.32 1.90
CA PRO A 72 -1.60 0.43 0.82
C PRO A 72 -0.95 1.81 0.64
N PRO A 73 -0.63 2.23 -0.59
CA PRO A 73 -0.03 3.55 -0.87
C PRO A 73 -1.07 4.67 -1.02
N ILE A 74 -2.37 4.37 -0.97
CA ILE A 74 -3.46 5.23 -1.44
C ILE A 74 -4.73 4.99 -0.59
N GLY A 75 -5.62 5.99 -0.50
CA GLY A 75 -6.93 5.84 0.15
C GLY A 75 -7.85 4.87 -0.60
N LYS A 76 -8.86 4.34 0.11
CA LYS A 76 -9.79 3.33 -0.43
C LYS A 76 -10.64 3.82 -1.60
N ALA A 77 -10.91 5.12 -1.71
CA ALA A 77 -11.62 5.73 -2.84
C ALA A 77 -10.64 6.36 -3.86
N LEU A 78 -9.40 5.86 -3.88
CA LEU A 78 -8.27 6.36 -4.67
C LEU A 78 -7.83 7.79 -4.29
N ASP A 79 -8.13 8.19 -3.06
CA ASP A 79 -7.75 9.47 -2.45
C ASP A 79 -6.21 9.63 -2.41
N PRO A 80 -5.66 10.77 -2.83
CA PRO A 80 -4.21 10.95 -2.95
C PRO A 80 -3.52 11.07 -1.59
N SER A 81 -2.37 10.42 -1.44
CA SER A 81 -1.56 10.44 -0.22
C SER A 81 -0.14 10.93 -0.49
N ARG A 82 0.66 11.11 0.57
CA ARG A 82 2.12 11.31 0.47
C ARG A 82 2.82 10.17 -0.25
N ALA A 83 2.35 8.92 -0.11
CA ALA A 83 2.90 7.77 -0.82
C ALA A 83 2.44 7.72 -2.30
N SER A 84 1.15 7.97 -2.58
CA SER A 84 0.66 7.97 -3.97
C SER A 84 1.33 9.06 -4.81
N LYS A 85 1.50 10.27 -4.23
CA LYS A 85 2.22 11.37 -4.88
C LYS A 85 3.66 11.00 -5.26
N ILE A 86 4.36 10.20 -4.45
CA ILE A 86 5.70 9.69 -4.82
C ILE A 86 5.60 8.74 -6.03
N LEU A 87 4.61 7.85 -6.09
CA LEU A 87 4.40 6.97 -7.25
C LEU A 87 4.09 7.76 -8.53
N GLU A 88 3.26 8.80 -8.39
CA GLU A 88 2.86 9.73 -9.46
C GLU A 88 4.09 10.54 -9.96
N GLU A 89 4.89 11.11 -9.05
CA GLU A 89 6.14 11.83 -9.35
C GLU A 89 7.19 10.97 -10.07
N PHE A 90 7.38 9.73 -9.61
CA PHE A 90 8.37 8.79 -10.18
C PHE A 90 7.87 8.02 -11.41
N LYS A 91 6.66 8.36 -11.90
CA LYS A 91 5.99 7.75 -13.06
C LYS A 91 5.99 6.22 -12.97
N ILE A 92 5.29 5.73 -11.95
CA ILE A 92 5.06 4.31 -11.71
C ILE A 92 3.77 3.90 -12.42
N ASP A 93 3.85 2.98 -13.37
CA ASP A 93 2.68 2.53 -14.14
C ASP A 93 1.79 1.59 -13.30
N ILE A 94 2.41 0.75 -12.46
CA ILE A 94 1.72 -0.24 -11.62
C ILE A 94 2.27 -0.21 -10.20
N CYS A 95 1.39 -0.14 -9.19
CA CYS A 95 1.75 -0.38 -7.80
C CYS A 95 1.02 -1.60 -7.24
N VAL A 96 1.78 -2.59 -6.77
CA VAL A 96 1.27 -3.85 -6.19
C VAL A 96 1.45 -3.80 -4.67
N PHE A 97 0.39 -4.12 -3.91
CA PHE A 97 0.39 -4.03 -2.45
C PHE A 97 -0.60 -5.01 -1.80
N GLY A 98 -0.53 -5.17 -0.47
CA GLY A 98 -1.40 -6.07 0.28
C GLY A 98 -1.78 -5.50 1.65
N HIS A 99 -1.33 -6.19 2.71
CA HIS A 99 -1.49 -5.85 4.13
C HIS A 99 -2.92 -5.89 4.69
N LEU A 100 -3.93 -5.44 3.94
CA LEU A 100 -5.33 -5.58 4.34
C LEU A 100 -5.74 -7.05 4.27
N HIS A 101 -6.45 -7.55 5.29
CA HIS A 101 -6.89 -8.94 5.43
C HIS A 101 -8.31 -8.99 5.99
N ASN A 102 -9.05 -10.08 5.72
CA ASN A 102 -10.48 -10.22 6.03
C ASN A 102 -11.32 -9.05 5.48
N VAL A 103 -10.96 -8.56 4.28
CA VAL A 103 -11.69 -7.48 3.59
C VAL A 103 -13.09 -7.96 3.22
N LYS A 104 -14.10 -7.07 3.29
CA LYS A 104 -15.47 -7.40 2.82
C LYS A 104 -15.48 -7.56 1.30
N GLU A 105 -16.20 -8.55 0.78
CA GLU A 105 -16.30 -8.77 -0.66
C GLU A 105 -16.84 -7.50 -1.36
N GLY A 106 -16.19 -7.11 -2.47
CA GLY A 106 -16.56 -5.93 -3.25
C GLY A 106 -16.27 -4.55 -2.61
N SER A 107 -15.73 -4.47 -1.38
CA SER A 107 -15.60 -3.19 -0.67
C SER A 107 -14.32 -2.38 -0.95
N LEU A 108 -13.43 -2.86 -1.83
CA LEU A 108 -12.20 -2.16 -2.24
C LEU A 108 -12.22 -1.86 -3.76
N PRO A 109 -12.63 -0.65 -4.18
CA PRO A 109 -12.65 -0.25 -5.58
C PRO A 109 -11.26 0.19 -6.08
N PHE A 110 -10.22 -0.59 -5.79
CA PHE A 110 -8.87 -0.31 -6.28
C PHE A 110 -8.80 -0.52 -7.79
N GLY A 111 -8.14 0.42 -8.48
CA GLY A 111 -8.10 0.52 -9.94
C GLY A 111 -7.01 1.49 -10.37
N GLU A 112 -7.23 2.30 -11.40
CA GLU A 112 -6.27 3.31 -11.83
C GLU A 112 -6.59 4.69 -11.23
N ALA A 113 -5.56 5.41 -10.76
CA ALA A 113 -5.67 6.83 -10.46
C ALA A 113 -4.37 7.57 -10.80
N ARG A 114 -4.51 8.71 -11.49
CA ARG A 114 -3.41 9.66 -11.78
C ARG A 114 -2.22 9.01 -12.53
N GLY A 115 -2.51 8.04 -13.40
CA GLY A 115 -1.53 7.30 -14.21
C GLY A 115 -0.87 6.10 -13.50
N VAL A 116 -1.31 5.75 -12.29
CA VAL A 116 -0.83 4.59 -11.54
C VAL A 116 -1.96 3.57 -11.39
N ARG A 117 -1.72 2.31 -11.77
CA ARG A 117 -2.66 1.19 -11.57
C ARG A 117 -2.38 0.48 -10.25
N TYR A 118 -3.35 0.51 -9.35
CA TYR A 118 -3.26 -0.02 -7.99
C TYR A 118 -3.80 -1.45 -7.92
N LEU A 119 -2.91 -2.42 -7.69
CA LEU A 119 -3.23 -3.85 -7.64
C LEU A 119 -3.10 -4.37 -6.20
N PHE A 120 -4.25 -4.70 -5.61
CA PHE A 120 -4.33 -5.27 -4.27
C PHE A 120 -4.24 -6.81 -4.33
N THR A 121 -3.25 -7.37 -3.64
CA THR A 121 -2.83 -8.77 -3.78
C THR A 121 -2.58 -9.47 -2.44
N SER A 122 -3.36 -9.16 -1.40
CA SER A 122 -3.37 -10.00 -0.19
C SER A 122 -3.89 -11.41 -0.52
N ALA A 123 -3.22 -12.44 0.01
CA ALA A 123 -3.43 -13.82 -0.41
C ALA A 123 -4.85 -14.34 -0.12
N ASP A 124 -5.46 -13.94 0.99
CA ASP A 124 -6.86 -14.24 1.33
C ASP A 124 -7.84 -13.61 0.33
N TYR A 125 -7.63 -12.35 -0.03
CA TYR A 125 -8.45 -11.66 -1.05
C TYR A 125 -8.33 -12.30 -2.45
N LEU A 126 -7.16 -12.83 -2.80
CA LEU A 126 -6.93 -13.54 -4.07
C LEU A 126 -7.30 -15.04 -4.02
N ASN A 127 -7.99 -15.53 -2.98
CA ASN A 127 -8.28 -16.95 -2.79
C ASN A 127 -7.03 -17.86 -2.87
N PHE A 128 -5.89 -17.33 -2.43
CA PHE A 128 -4.55 -17.92 -2.49
C PHE A 128 -4.02 -18.23 -3.91
N ALA A 129 -4.66 -17.71 -4.96
CA ALA A 129 -4.13 -17.73 -6.32
C ALA A 129 -3.16 -16.55 -6.57
N PRO A 130 -2.00 -16.76 -7.22
CA PRO A 130 -1.13 -15.66 -7.64
C PRO A 130 -1.79 -14.79 -8.73
N LEU A 131 -1.70 -13.47 -8.59
CA LEU A 131 -2.04 -12.54 -9.67
C LEU A 131 -0.86 -12.38 -10.62
N GLU A 132 -1.06 -12.66 -11.91
CA GLU A 132 -0.07 -12.36 -12.94
C GLU A 132 -0.01 -10.85 -13.20
N ILE A 133 1.20 -10.27 -13.25
CA ILE A 133 1.42 -8.83 -13.42
C ILE A 133 2.05 -8.50 -14.79
N ALA A 134 2.74 -9.47 -15.42
CA ALA A 134 3.58 -9.23 -16.61
C ALA A 134 2.79 -9.04 -17.92
N ASN A 135 1.50 -9.37 -17.92
CA ASN A 135 0.59 -9.37 -19.07
C ASN A 135 -0.67 -8.50 -18.83
N LEU A 136 -0.60 -7.53 -17.90
CA LEU A 136 -1.72 -6.67 -17.48
C LEU A 136 -1.83 -5.35 -18.23
#